data_AF-A0A2X1CTU5-F1
#
_entry.id   AF-A0A2X1CTU5-F1
#
_cell.length_a   1.000
_cell.length_b   1.000
_cell.length_c   1.000
_cell.angle_alpha   90.00
_cell.angle_beta   90.00
_cell.angle_gamma   90.00
#
_symmetry.space_group_name_H-M   'P 1'
#
loop_
_entity.id
_entity.type
_entity.pdbx_description
1 polymer ?
#
loop_
_entity_poly.entity_id
_entity_poly.type
_entity_poly.pdbx_seq_one_letter_code
_entity_poly.pdbx_strand_id
1 'polypeptide(L)'
;MGLIPCPACGRQVSQAAVACPNCGHPIAGDGGGTFKQALTRPEAVKSGFTVLGVFVAAPWIARILALILFVILAIVVVVNKS
;
A
#
# COMPACT_ATOMS: atom_id res chain seq x y z
N MET A 1 -26.74 29.63 7.21
CA MET A 1 -26.27 28.81 6.09
C MET A 1 -24.76 28.99 5.96
N GLY A 2 -23.96 27.92 5.93
CA GLY A 2 -22.49 28.05 5.87
C GLY A 2 -21.97 27.75 4.46
N LEU A 3 -21.38 28.75 3.81
CA LEU A 3 -20.54 28.53 2.64
C LEU A 3 -19.15 28.14 3.11
N ILE A 4 -18.55 27.12 2.51
CA ILE A 4 -17.16 26.73 2.75
C ILE A 4 -16.28 27.17 1.59
N PRO A 5 -15.02 27.56 1.83
CA PRO A 5 -14.06 27.76 0.76
C PRO A 5 -13.72 26.41 0.12
N CYS A 6 -13.77 26.34 -1.22
CA CYS A 6 -13.32 25.18 -1.95
C CYS A 6 -11.79 24.99 -1.77
N PRO A 7 -11.29 23.80 -1.38
CA PRO A 7 -9.86 23.57 -1.13
C PRO A 7 -9.00 23.63 -2.40
N ALA A 8 -9.60 23.54 -3.59
CA ALA A 8 -8.88 23.55 -4.86
C ALA A 8 -8.76 24.95 -5.47
N CYS A 9 -9.79 25.80 -5.36
CA CYS A 9 -9.84 27.10 -6.02
C CYS A 9 -10.09 28.30 -5.09
N GLY A 10 -10.31 28.07 -3.79
CA GLY A 10 -10.56 29.10 -2.80
C GLY A 10 -11.90 29.82 -2.92
N ARG A 11 -12.75 29.48 -3.90
CA ARG A 11 -14.08 30.07 -4.10
C ARG A 11 -15.06 29.58 -3.04
N GLN A 12 -15.97 30.44 -2.61
CA GLN A 12 -17.04 30.08 -1.68
C GLN A 12 -18.06 29.17 -2.37
N VAL A 13 -18.33 28.01 -1.78
CA VAL A 13 -19.29 27.02 -2.26
C VAL A 13 -20.17 26.52 -1.13
N SER A 14 -21.38 26.11 -1.45
CA SER A 14 -22.31 25.55 -0.47
C SER A 14 -21.76 24.22 0.06
N GLN A 15 -21.86 23.98 1.38
CA GLN A 15 -21.48 22.70 2.00
C GLN A 15 -22.26 21.49 1.43
N ALA A 16 -23.44 21.72 0.86
CA ALA A 16 -24.26 20.69 0.23
C ALA A 16 -23.94 20.48 -1.27
N ALA A 17 -23.01 21.25 -1.86
CA ALA A 17 -22.70 21.14 -3.28
C ALA A 17 -21.94 19.84 -3.58
N VAL A 18 -22.31 19.11 -4.64
CA VAL A 18 -21.65 17.86 -5.02
C VAL A 18 -20.26 18.09 -5.62
N ALA A 19 -20.12 19.16 -6.37
CA ALA A 19 -18.87 19.64 -6.91
C ALA A 19 -18.86 21.17 -6.92
N CYS A 20 -17.67 21.75 -6.87
CA CYS A 20 -17.48 23.18 -7.02
C CYS A 20 -17.83 23.58 -8.46
N PRO A 21 -18.80 24.48 -8.69
CA PRO A 21 -19.17 24.90 -10.04
C PRO A 21 -18.08 25.72 -10.75
N ASN A 22 -17.09 26.22 -10.01
CA ASN A 22 -16.01 27.04 -10.59
C ASN A 22 -14.82 26.21 -11.10
N CYS A 23 -14.49 25.09 -10.43
CA CYS A 23 -13.31 24.28 -10.79
C CYS A 23 -13.62 22.81 -11.06
N GLY A 24 -14.86 22.35 -10.82
CA GLY A 24 -15.24 20.95 -10.95
C GLY A 24 -14.74 20.04 -9.84
N HIS A 25 -14.04 20.56 -8.83
CA HIS A 25 -13.55 19.75 -7.71
C HIS A 25 -14.72 19.20 -6.88
N PRO A 26 -14.78 17.89 -6.58
CA PRO A 26 -15.87 17.32 -5.79
C PRO A 26 -15.89 17.89 -4.36
N ILE A 27 -17.07 18.32 -3.90
CA ILE A 27 -17.32 18.92 -2.58
C ILE A 27 -18.29 18.05 -1.76
N ALA A 28 -19.08 17.17 -2.39
CA ALA A 28 -20.08 16.34 -1.68
C ALA A 28 -19.41 15.41 -0.68
N GLY A 29 -19.55 15.78 0.58
CA GLY A 29 -19.39 14.92 1.73
C GLY A 29 -17.94 14.55 1.99
N ASP A 30 -17.56 14.64 3.25
CA ASP A 30 -16.46 13.89 3.82
C ASP A 30 -16.70 12.37 3.70
N GLY A 31 -16.73 11.83 2.48
CA GLY A 31 -16.27 10.48 2.15
C GLY A 31 -14.73 10.42 2.07
N GLY A 32 -14.05 11.49 2.48
CA GLY A 32 -12.60 11.54 2.74
C GLY A 32 -12.12 10.53 3.80
N GLY A 33 -13.03 9.75 4.38
CA GLY A 33 -12.75 8.62 5.26
C GLY A 33 -12.52 7.27 4.56
N THR A 34 -12.37 7.21 3.23
CA THR A 34 -12.11 5.93 2.55
C THR A 34 -10.77 5.87 1.83
N PHE A 35 -10.32 6.93 1.15
CA PHE A 35 -9.06 6.81 0.38
C PHE A 35 -7.81 7.03 1.23
N LYS A 36 -7.78 8.09 2.05
CA LYS A 36 -6.69 8.28 3.03
C LYS A 36 -6.74 7.20 4.12
N GLN A 37 -7.94 6.85 4.58
CA GLN A 37 -8.13 5.76 5.55
C GLN A 37 -7.76 4.38 4.98
N ALA A 38 -7.87 4.14 3.67
CA ALA A 38 -7.36 2.93 3.01
C ALA A 38 -5.83 2.92 2.88
N LEU A 39 -5.18 4.09 2.79
CA LEU A 39 -3.73 4.20 2.85
C LEU A 39 -3.17 4.01 4.27
N THR A 40 -3.97 4.30 5.31
CA THR A 40 -3.56 4.17 6.73
C THR A 40 -4.06 2.90 7.42
N ARG A 41 -4.78 2.00 6.73
CA ARG A 41 -5.12 0.67 7.25
C ARG A 41 -4.00 -0.35 6.94
N PRO A 42 -3.15 -0.73 7.91
CA PRO A 42 -2.13 -1.77 7.72
C PRO A 42 -2.74 -3.15 7.34
N GLU A 43 -4.04 -3.34 7.54
CA GLU A 43 -4.75 -4.58 7.17
C GLU A 43 -5.14 -4.66 5.68
N ALA A 44 -5.27 -3.55 4.95
CA ALA A 44 -5.58 -3.58 3.51
C ALA A 44 -4.36 -3.99 2.65
N VAL A 45 -3.15 -3.70 3.13
CA VAL A 45 -1.89 -4.13 2.50
C VAL A 45 -1.70 -5.65 2.59
N LYS A 46 -2.27 -6.29 3.62
CA LYS A 46 -2.05 -7.71 3.87
C LYS A 46 -2.82 -8.63 2.94
N SER A 47 -3.99 -8.25 2.42
CA SER A 47 -4.79 -9.15 1.58
C SER A 47 -4.47 -9.06 0.09
N GLY A 48 -4.05 -7.90 -0.42
CA GLY A 48 -3.66 -7.76 -1.82
C GLY A 48 -2.21 -8.18 -2.11
N PHE A 49 -1.30 -7.85 -1.19
CA PHE A 49 0.13 -8.09 -1.39
C PHE A 49 0.57 -9.51 -1.01
N THR A 50 -0.20 -10.25 -0.20
CA THR A 50 0.17 -11.62 0.18
C THR A 50 -0.16 -12.64 -0.91
N VAL A 51 -1.23 -12.50 -1.68
CA VAL A 51 -1.56 -13.53 -2.69
C VAL A 51 -0.58 -13.48 -3.87
N LEU A 52 -0.27 -12.28 -4.38
CA LEU A 52 0.76 -12.10 -5.43
C LEU A 52 2.18 -12.24 -4.88
N GLY A 53 2.45 -11.70 -3.68
CA GLY A 53 3.78 -11.75 -3.06
C GLY A 53 4.18 -13.14 -2.60
N VAL A 54 3.27 -13.94 -2.02
CA VAL A 54 3.59 -15.29 -1.56
C VAL A 54 3.84 -16.23 -2.73
N PHE A 55 3.10 -16.14 -3.84
CA PHE A 55 3.31 -17.03 -5.00
C PHE A 55 4.62 -16.74 -5.75
N VAL A 56 5.05 -15.48 -5.82
CA VAL A 56 6.31 -15.08 -6.48
C VAL A 56 7.52 -15.21 -5.53
N ALA A 57 7.34 -14.97 -4.24
CA ALA A 57 8.44 -15.06 -3.26
C ALA A 57 8.68 -16.49 -2.75
N ALA A 58 7.65 -17.36 -2.70
CA ALA A 58 7.80 -18.75 -2.27
C ALA A 58 8.90 -19.52 -3.05
N PRO A 59 8.98 -19.46 -4.39
CA PRO A 59 10.05 -20.13 -5.11
C PRO A 59 11.42 -19.49 -4.83
N TRP A 60 11.52 -18.18 -4.63
CA TRP A 60 12.81 -17.53 -4.39
C TRP A 60 13.35 -17.79 -2.98
N ILE A 61 12.48 -17.75 -1.96
CA ILE A 61 12.84 -18.05 -0.56
C ILE A 61 13.34 -19.50 -0.44
N ALA A 62 12.64 -20.46 -1.06
CA ALA A 62 13.09 -21.85 -1.07
C ALA A 62 14.45 -22.03 -1.78
N ARG A 63 14.69 -21.29 -2.87
CA ARG A 63 15.99 -21.32 -3.59
C ARG A 63 17.12 -20.69 -2.77
N ILE A 64 16.87 -19.58 -2.10
CA ILE A 64 17.84 -18.92 -1.19
C ILE A 64 18.19 -19.87 -0.03
N LEU A 65 17.18 -20.48 0.60
CA LEU A 65 17.39 -21.38 1.73
C LEU A 65 18.21 -22.62 1.32
N ALA A 66 17.90 -23.20 0.15
CA ALA A 66 18.66 -24.34 -0.39
C ALA A 66 20.12 -23.98 -0.71
N LEU A 67 20.37 -22.79 -1.30
CA LEU A 67 21.72 -22.31 -1.57
C LEU A 67 22.52 -22.11 -0.29
N ILE A 68 21.93 -21.49 0.73
CA ILE A 68 22.57 -21.26 2.02
C ILE A 68 22.95 -22.61 2.66
N LEU A 69 22.04 -23.57 2.68
CA LEU A 69 22.27 -24.89 3.28
C LEU A 69 23.37 -25.66 2.53
N PHE A 70 23.39 -25.57 1.20
CA PHE A 70 24.45 -26.16 0.37
C PHE A 70 25.83 -25.56 0.67
N VAL A 71 25.91 -24.23 0.78
CA VAL A 71 27.17 -23.53 1.10
C VAL A 71 27.67 -23.91 2.50
N ILE A 72 26.77 -23.97 3.50
CA ILE A 72 27.13 -24.40 4.85
C ILE A 72 27.70 -25.83 4.84
N LEU A 73 27.05 -26.77 4.15
CA LEU A 73 27.56 -28.14 4.05
C LEU A 73 28.91 -28.21 3.34
N ALA A 74 29.11 -27.45 2.25
CA ALA A 74 30.38 -27.39 1.55
C ALA A 74 31.51 -26.88 2.46
N ILE A 75 31.26 -25.81 3.24
CA ILE A 75 32.23 -25.28 4.21
C ILE A 75 32.57 -26.33 5.27
N VAL A 76 31.56 -26.98 5.85
CA VAL A 76 31.76 -28.02 6.88
C VAL A 76 32.56 -29.19 6.32
N VAL A 77 32.25 -29.65 5.10
CA VAL A 77 32.99 -30.75 4.45
C VAL A 77 34.44 -30.35 4.17
N VAL A 78 34.70 -29.13 3.70
CA VAL A 78 36.06 -28.63 3.48
C VAL A 78 36.84 -28.57 4.79
N VAL A 79 36.25 -28.03 5.85
CA VAL A 79 36.89 -27.93 7.18
C VAL A 79 37.14 -29.30 7.80
N ASN A 80 36.20 -30.24 7.66
CA ASN A 80 36.35 -31.60 8.22
C ASN A 80 37.28 -32.50 7.40
N LYS A 81 37.58 -32.12 6.15
CA LYS A 81 38.48 -32.86 5.26
C LYS A 81 39.90 -32.26 5.21
N SER A 82 40.08 -31.04 5.73
CA SER A 82 41.38 -30.38 5.93
C SER A 82 41.98 -30.81 7.26
#